data_AF-X6NVV4-F1
#
_entry.id   AF-X6NVV4-F1
#
_cell.length_a   1.000
_cell.length_b   1.000
_cell.length_c   1.000
_cell.angle_alpha   90.00
_cell.angle_beta   90.00
_cell.angle_gamma   90.00
#
_symmetry.space_group_name_H-M   'P 1'
#
loop_
_entity.id
_entity.type
_entity.pdbx_description
1 polymer ?
#
loop_
_entity_poly.entity_id
_entity_poly.type
_entity_poly.pdbx_seq_one_letter_code
_entity_poly.pdbx_strand_id
1 'polypeptide(L)'
;MKAIFKFYYNYVRQYSVVIRKNQLLCVNTINASKMKKRSIWTFLQKTIWTTASIFAISYWVLHHNLVEFTNQQFNSPLADFQKMNNQFSPFHPFNIPASTDSQPTGHMKHKGKVDQNSNIKCKYKGKLFLIGMFKTGTTSLTRAVTRLGYPCASQKLNQQETLHSCHYNALTEYLQDPNTLYFTFYDDPSPLLENSKLLFLLKNFSANSYLFRDGNERKHNCTPWLFLYPLIDQWYPNSKYILTVRDSTWKVVNSDVGMRCRQYNQKMFGINKCREVWNTSSSVKIFEQTFIENVALYGKEWMLATAKRYEIHNQNVIRYFSSRNRLKDLLVINLDLEARPWLRIANFFGVQTE
;
A
#
# COMPACT_ATOMS: atom_id res chain seq x y z
N MET A 1 1.00 12.94 -15.09
CA MET A 1 1.81 11.75 -14.77
C MET A 1 1.32 10.45 -15.42
N LYS A 2 0.08 9.96 -15.23
CA LYS A 2 -0.41 8.72 -15.88
C LYS A 2 -0.23 8.71 -17.41
N ALA A 3 -0.42 9.86 -18.08
CA ALA A 3 -0.17 10.00 -19.52
C ALA A 3 1.31 9.87 -19.91
N ILE A 4 2.22 10.42 -19.11
CA ILE A 4 3.68 10.36 -19.35
C ILE A 4 4.18 8.93 -19.17
N PHE A 5 3.71 8.23 -18.13
CA PHE A 5 4.06 6.83 -17.90
C PHE A 5 3.52 5.90 -19.00
N LYS A 6 2.27 6.12 -19.43
CA LYS A 6 1.67 5.39 -20.56
C LYS A 6 2.39 5.67 -21.88
N PHE A 7 2.81 6.92 -22.11
CA PHE A 7 3.62 7.30 -23.26
C PHE A 7 4.98 6.59 -23.23
N TYR A 8 5.68 6.62 -22.10
CA TYR A 8 6.99 5.97 -21.94
C TYR A 8 6.90 4.44 -22.11
N TYR A 9 5.91 3.79 -21.51
CA TYR A 9 5.68 2.35 -21.68
C TYR A 9 5.42 1.98 -23.14
N ASN A 10 4.58 2.75 -23.84
CA ASN A 10 4.30 2.53 -25.26
C ASN A 10 5.53 2.82 -26.14
N TYR A 11 6.33 3.83 -25.79
CA TYR A 11 7.57 4.18 -26.46
C TYR A 11 8.60 3.05 -26.36
N VAL A 12 8.88 2.55 -25.16
CA VAL A 12 9.79 1.40 -24.93
C VAL A 12 9.29 0.15 -25.66
N ARG A 13 7.97 -0.12 -25.62
CA ARG A 13 7.36 -1.24 -26.33
C ARG A 13 7.52 -1.13 -27.85
N GLN A 14 7.24 0.03 -28.44
CA GLN A 14 7.42 0.25 -29.88
C GLN A 14 8.89 0.11 -30.31
N TYR A 15 9.83 0.67 -29.55
CA TYR A 15 11.25 0.56 -29.88
C TYR A 15 11.81 -0.85 -29.73
N SER A 16 11.33 -1.64 -28.77
CA SER A 16 11.73 -3.06 -28.64
C SER A 16 11.31 -3.90 -29.86
N VAL A 17 10.16 -3.58 -30.49
CA VAL A 17 9.70 -4.20 -31.74
C VAL A 17 10.55 -3.77 -32.93
N VAL A 18 10.94 -2.50 -33.01
CA VAL A 18 11.83 -1.98 -34.05
C VAL A 18 13.23 -2.61 -33.95
N ILE A 19 13.77 -2.75 -32.74
CA ILE A 19 15.06 -3.41 -32.51
C ILE A 19 15.00 -4.88 -32.96
N ARG A 20 13.94 -5.62 -32.62
CA ARG A 20 13.76 -7.01 -33.08
C ARG A 20 13.62 -7.12 -34.60
N LYS A 21 12.86 -6.23 -35.24
CA LYS A 21 12.73 -6.18 -36.71
C LYS A 21 14.06 -5.85 -37.40
N ASN A 22 14.83 -4.91 -36.85
CA ASN A 22 16.14 -4.54 -37.39
C ASN A 22 17.21 -5.62 -37.16
N GLN A 23 17.13 -6.37 -36.06
CA GLN A 23 17.95 -7.57 -35.83
C GLN A 23 17.62 -8.69 -36.84
N LEU A 24 16.33 -8.94 -37.10
CA LEU A 24 15.88 -9.89 -38.14
C LEU A 24 16.29 -9.47 -39.55
N LEU A 25 16.21 -8.18 -39.88
CA LEU A 25 16.70 -7.64 -41.16
C LEU A 25 18.23 -7.78 -41.28
N CYS A 26 19.00 -7.53 -40.21
CA CYS A 26 20.45 -7.73 -40.22
C CYS A 26 20.83 -9.20 -40.45
N VAL A 27 20.12 -10.15 -39.82
CA VAL A 27 20.36 -11.59 -40.02
C VAL A 27 20.04 -12.01 -41.46
N ASN A 28 18.97 -11.49 -42.05
CA ASN A 28 18.59 -11.83 -43.43
C ASN A 28 19.48 -11.15 -44.49
N THR A 29 20.08 -10.00 -44.19
CA THR A 29 20.96 -9.29 -45.13
C THR A 29 22.38 -9.86 -45.17
N ILE A 30 22.82 -10.55 -44.10
CA ILE A 30 24.13 -11.22 -44.04
C ILE A 30 24.21 -12.43 -45.00
N ASN A 31 23.06 -12.95 -45.48
CA ASN A 31 23.01 -13.98 -46.52
C ASN A 31 23.14 -13.46 -47.96
N ALA A 32 23.30 -12.15 -48.18
CA ALA A 32 23.56 -11.60 -49.52
C ALA A 32 25.07 -11.47 -49.78
N SER A 33 25.64 -12.47 -50.45
CA SER A 33 27.03 -12.48 -50.89
C SER A 33 27.34 -11.34 -51.88
N LYS A 34 28.26 -10.44 -51.49
CA LYS A 34 29.10 -9.51 -52.29
C LYS A 34 29.19 -8.06 -51.79
N MET A 35 28.98 -7.78 -50.50
CA MET A 35 29.46 -6.50 -49.94
C MET A 35 30.90 -6.62 -49.41
N LYS A 36 31.79 -5.72 -49.89
CA LYS A 36 33.17 -5.59 -49.40
C LYS A 36 33.15 -5.39 -47.88
N LYS A 37 33.82 -6.28 -47.12
CA LYS A 37 33.90 -6.29 -45.64
C LYS A 37 34.13 -4.91 -45.00
N ARG A 38 34.86 -4.02 -45.68
CA ARG A 38 35.18 -2.67 -45.21
C ARG A 38 33.95 -1.74 -45.11
N SER A 39 32.96 -1.88 -46.00
CA SER A 39 31.75 -1.04 -46.02
C SER A 39 30.74 -1.41 -44.93
N ILE A 40 30.66 -2.70 -44.59
CA ILE A 40 29.76 -3.20 -43.53
C ILE A 40 30.25 -2.71 -42.17
N TRP A 41 31.56 -2.73 -41.94
CA TRP A 41 32.16 -2.28 -40.67
C TRP A 41 31.90 -0.78 -40.41
N THR A 42 32.05 0.06 -41.43
CA THR A 42 31.76 1.51 -41.31
C THR A 42 30.28 1.80 -41.08
N PHE A 43 29.38 1.00 -41.67
CA PHE A 43 27.94 1.14 -41.47
C PHE A 43 27.52 0.72 -40.05
N LEU A 44 28.07 -0.39 -39.55
CA LEU A 44 27.82 -0.85 -38.18
C LEU A 44 28.34 0.16 -37.14
N GLN A 45 29.56 0.69 -37.32
CA GLN A 45 30.08 1.73 -36.44
C GLN A 45 29.20 2.98 -36.42
N LYS A 46 28.77 3.49 -37.59
CA LYS A 46 27.88 4.66 -37.65
C LYS A 46 26.55 4.40 -36.96
N THR A 47 25.97 3.21 -37.14
CA THR A 47 24.69 2.82 -36.53
C THR A 47 24.81 2.68 -35.01
N ILE A 48 25.90 2.09 -34.51
CA ILE A 48 26.17 1.98 -33.07
C ILE A 48 26.38 3.36 -32.46
N TRP A 49 27.16 4.24 -33.10
CA TRP A 49 27.41 5.59 -32.60
C TRP A 49 26.15 6.46 -32.58
N THR A 50 25.30 6.39 -33.62
CA THR A 50 24.04 7.15 -33.67
C THR A 50 23.03 6.65 -32.63
N THR A 51 22.88 5.33 -32.49
CA THR A 51 21.99 4.75 -31.47
C THR A 51 22.45 5.07 -30.05
N ALA A 52 23.75 4.97 -29.76
CA ALA A 52 24.32 5.36 -28.47
C ALA A 52 24.10 6.86 -28.17
N SER A 53 24.26 7.73 -29.17
CA SER A 53 24.07 9.18 -29.01
C SER A 53 22.61 9.54 -28.74
N ILE A 54 21.66 8.90 -29.44
CA ILE A 54 20.22 9.10 -29.20
C ILE A 54 19.83 8.63 -27.78
N PHE A 55 20.38 7.50 -27.32
CA PHE A 55 20.17 7.02 -25.96
C PHE A 55 20.75 7.98 -24.91
N ALA A 56 21.97 8.48 -25.12
CA ALA A 56 22.61 9.42 -24.21
C ALA A 56 21.86 10.74 -24.11
N ILE A 57 21.40 11.31 -25.25
CA ILE A 57 20.62 12.55 -25.28
C ILE A 57 19.26 12.34 -24.60
N SER A 58 18.56 11.24 -24.91
CA SER A 58 17.25 10.94 -24.31
C SER A 58 17.37 10.74 -22.80
N TYR A 59 18.40 10.03 -22.35
CA TYR A 59 18.71 9.84 -20.93
C TYR A 59 19.05 11.17 -20.25
N TRP A 60 19.88 12.00 -20.87
CA TRP A 60 20.26 13.31 -20.32
C TRP A 60 19.04 14.24 -20.20
N VAL A 61 18.21 14.36 -21.23
CA VAL A 61 16.97 15.16 -21.21
C VAL A 61 16.01 14.65 -20.13
N LEU A 62 15.84 13.34 -20.00
CA LEU A 62 14.97 12.77 -18.97
C LEU A 62 15.52 13.03 -17.57
N HIS A 63 16.81 12.79 -17.35
CA HIS A 63 17.46 13.01 -16.06
C HIS A 63 17.41 14.48 -15.65
N HIS A 64 17.68 15.42 -16.58
CA HIS A 64 17.63 16.85 -16.27
C HIS A 64 16.22 17.31 -15.92
N ASN A 65 15.20 16.90 -16.69
CA ASN A 65 13.81 17.24 -16.40
C ASN A 65 13.32 16.63 -15.08
N LEU A 66 13.75 15.41 -14.73
CA LEU A 66 13.42 14.78 -13.44
C LEU A 66 14.10 15.51 -12.27
N VAL A 67 15.37 15.88 -12.41
CA VAL A 67 16.13 16.59 -11.37
C VAL A 67 15.58 18.01 -11.16
N GLU A 68 15.24 18.72 -12.23
CA GLU A 68 14.69 20.07 -12.14
C GLU A 68 13.26 20.06 -11.55
N PHE A 69 12.43 19.10 -11.95
CA PHE A 69 11.09 18.90 -11.39
C PHE A 69 11.13 18.55 -9.90
N THR A 70 12.07 17.70 -9.48
CA THR A 70 12.24 17.36 -8.06
C THR A 70 12.78 18.55 -7.26
N ASN A 71 13.78 19.26 -7.76
CA ASN A 71 14.34 20.43 -7.05
C ASN A 71 13.34 21.59 -6.91
N GLN A 72 12.43 21.79 -7.86
CA GLN A 72 11.39 22.82 -7.75
C GLN A 72 10.27 22.48 -6.74
N GLN A 73 10.01 21.20 -6.44
CA GLN A 73 8.94 20.81 -5.52
C GLN A 73 9.36 20.63 -4.06
N PHE A 74 10.66 20.52 -3.74
CA PHE A 74 11.11 20.04 -2.42
C PHE A 74 11.81 21.06 -1.51
N ASN A 75 11.87 22.34 -1.88
CA ASN A 75 12.61 23.36 -1.09
C ASN A 75 11.80 24.08 0.02
N SER A 76 10.56 23.68 0.33
CA SER A 76 9.88 24.06 1.59
C SER A 76 8.81 23.03 2.01
N PRO A 77 9.14 22.04 2.86
CA PRO A 77 8.26 20.89 3.08
C PRO A 77 6.92 21.19 3.77
N LEU A 78 6.78 22.34 4.44
CA LEU A 78 5.62 22.61 5.30
C LEU A 78 4.64 23.65 4.72
N ALA A 79 5.15 24.71 4.07
CA ALA A 79 4.30 25.78 3.53
C ALA A 79 3.67 25.38 2.17
N ASP A 80 4.42 24.69 1.31
CA ASP A 80 3.90 24.19 0.03
C ASP A 80 2.93 23.01 0.22
N PHE A 81 3.08 22.28 1.32
CA PHE A 81 2.18 21.20 1.70
C PHE A 81 0.77 21.68 2.06
N GLN A 82 0.65 22.79 2.80
CA GLN A 82 -0.65 23.41 3.09
C GLN A 82 -1.35 23.91 1.82
N LYS A 83 -0.58 24.41 0.84
CA LYS A 83 -1.10 24.79 -0.49
C LYS A 83 -1.61 23.60 -1.31
N MET A 84 -0.88 22.47 -1.33
CA MET A 84 -1.31 21.27 -2.07
C MET A 84 -2.52 20.58 -1.43
N ASN A 85 -2.67 20.62 -0.11
CA ASN A 85 -3.81 20.01 0.59
C ASN A 85 -5.15 20.71 0.25
N ASN A 86 -5.10 21.97 -0.16
CA ASN A 86 -6.27 22.72 -0.64
C ASN A 86 -6.63 22.40 -2.11
N GLN A 87 -5.76 21.70 -2.85
CA GLN A 87 -5.98 21.34 -4.26
C GLN A 87 -6.51 19.91 -4.47
N PHE A 88 -6.42 19.04 -3.46
CA PHE A 88 -7.06 17.73 -3.51
C PHE A 88 -8.53 17.86 -3.16
N SER A 89 -9.39 17.79 -4.19
CA SER A 89 -10.84 17.69 -4.01
C SER A 89 -11.17 16.51 -3.09
N PRO A 90 -12.10 16.66 -2.13
CA PRO A 90 -12.57 15.53 -1.33
C PRO A 90 -12.99 14.41 -2.28
N PHE A 91 -12.71 13.15 -1.91
CA PHE A 91 -13.27 11.98 -2.59
C PHE A 91 -14.75 12.27 -2.88
N HIS A 92 -15.09 12.45 -4.16
CA HIS A 92 -16.49 12.54 -4.53
C HIS A 92 -17.14 11.26 -4.04
N PRO A 93 -18.30 11.34 -3.36
CA PRO A 93 -19.00 10.15 -2.92
C PRO A 93 -19.22 9.28 -4.15
N PHE A 94 -18.55 8.13 -4.19
CA PHE A 94 -18.82 7.12 -5.20
C PHE A 94 -20.27 6.70 -4.98
N ASN A 95 -21.14 7.07 -5.92
CA ASN A 95 -22.47 6.50 -6.02
C ASN A 95 -22.31 5.06 -6.47
N ILE A 96 -22.08 4.15 -5.51
CA ILE A 96 -22.28 2.74 -5.76
C ILE A 96 -23.77 2.60 -6.06
N PRO A 97 -24.17 2.15 -7.26
CA PRO A 97 -25.58 1.94 -7.56
C PRO A 97 -26.14 1.07 -6.44
N ALA A 98 -27.21 1.53 -5.79
CA ALA A 98 -27.90 0.77 -4.77
C ALA A 98 -28.24 -0.58 -5.40
N SER A 99 -27.51 -1.64 -5.03
CA SER A 99 -27.84 -2.97 -5.51
C SER A 99 -29.24 -3.25 -4.96
N THR A 100 -30.22 -3.35 -5.84
CA THR A 100 -31.59 -3.77 -5.52
C THR A 100 -31.66 -5.23 -5.08
N ASP A 101 -30.52 -5.87 -4.84
CA ASP A 101 -30.42 -7.20 -4.30
C ASP A 101 -30.71 -7.18 -2.80
N SER A 102 -31.84 -7.80 -2.48
CA SER A 102 -32.10 -8.56 -1.26
C SER A 102 -30.84 -8.80 -0.44
N GLN A 103 -30.90 -8.53 0.87
CA GLN A 103 -29.91 -9.07 1.81
C GLN A 103 -29.63 -10.52 1.43
N PRO A 104 -28.36 -10.95 1.30
CA PRO A 104 -28.06 -12.31 0.88
C PRO A 104 -28.61 -13.28 1.92
N THR A 105 -29.82 -13.78 1.66
CA THR A 105 -30.47 -14.87 2.40
C THR A 105 -29.88 -16.23 2.01
N GLY A 106 -28.82 -16.24 1.20
CA GLY A 106 -27.93 -17.37 0.98
C GLY A 106 -27.26 -17.80 2.27
N HIS A 107 -28.00 -18.54 3.10
CA HIS A 107 -27.47 -19.40 4.14
C HIS A 107 -26.55 -20.44 3.49
N MET A 108 -25.29 -20.08 3.28
CA MET A 108 -24.23 -21.09 3.30
C MET A 108 -24.33 -21.76 4.67
N LYS A 109 -24.80 -23.02 4.69
CA LYS A 109 -24.85 -23.86 5.89
C LYS A 109 -23.42 -24.17 6.33
N HIS A 110 -22.78 -23.21 6.99
CA HIS A 110 -21.54 -23.44 7.70
C HIS A 110 -21.85 -24.30 8.93
N LYS A 111 -21.50 -25.59 8.85
CA LYS A 111 -21.52 -26.52 9.98
C LYS A 111 -20.40 -26.11 10.95
N GLY A 112 -20.76 -25.21 11.86
CA GLY A 112 -19.88 -24.65 12.88
C GLY A 112 -20.36 -23.27 13.26
N LYS A 113 -21.50 -23.18 13.97
CA LYS A 113 -21.89 -21.95 14.66
C LYS A 113 -20.79 -21.65 15.67
N VAL A 114 -19.84 -20.79 15.31
CA VAL A 114 -19.05 -20.07 16.30
C VAL A 114 -20.09 -19.37 17.17
N ASP A 115 -20.14 -19.73 18.44
CA ASP A 115 -21.15 -19.22 19.36
C ASP A 115 -21.02 -17.68 19.44
N GLN A 116 -21.92 -16.99 18.72
CA GLN A 116 -21.90 -15.53 18.56
C GLN A 116 -22.15 -14.81 19.90
N ASN A 117 -22.46 -15.54 20.97
CA ASN A 117 -22.78 -15.01 22.28
C ASN A 117 -21.60 -14.93 23.27
N SER A 118 -20.39 -15.38 22.94
CA SER A 118 -19.28 -15.38 23.92
C SER A 118 -18.62 -14.01 24.16
N ASN A 119 -19.09 -12.94 23.52
CA ASN A 119 -18.58 -11.59 23.73
C ASN A 119 -19.17 -10.96 25.01
N ILE A 120 -19.08 -11.65 26.14
CA ILE A 120 -19.83 -11.37 27.39
C ILE A 120 -19.48 -9.99 27.97
N LYS A 121 -18.28 -9.48 27.71
CA LYS A 121 -17.74 -8.28 28.40
C LYS A 121 -18.03 -6.94 27.71
N CYS A 122 -18.34 -6.93 26.41
CA CYS A 122 -18.52 -5.70 25.64
C CYS A 122 -20.00 -5.45 25.32
N LYS A 123 -20.49 -4.23 25.57
CA LYS A 123 -21.84 -3.81 25.15
C LYS A 123 -21.96 -3.74 23.63
N TYR A 124 -20.91 -3.28 22.95
CA TYR A 124 -20.91 -3.17 21.50
C TYR A 124 -20.76 -4.54 20.80
N LYS A 125 -21.71 -4.91 19.94
CA LYS A 125 -21.71 -6.19 19.19
C LYS A 125 -21.40 -6.07 17.69
N GLY A 126 -21.15 -4.86 17.21
CA GLY A 126 -20.87 -4.62 15.80
C GLY A 126 -19.43 -4.96 15.39
N LYS A 127 -19.09 -4.64 14.14
CA LYS A 127 -17.76 -4.89 13.57
C LYS A 127 -16.77 -3.80 13.97
N LEU A 128 -15.50 -4.19 14.10
CA LEU A 128 -14.41 -3.33 14.48
C LEU A 128 -13.34 -3.28 13.39
N PHE A 129 -13.02 -2.08 12.92
CA PHE A 129 -12.00 -1.85 11.90
C PHE A 129 -10.82 -1.07 12.49
N LEU A 130 -9.63 -1.67 12.45
CA LEU A 130 -8.39 -0.96 12.77
C LEU A 130 -7.86 -0.34 11.48
N ILE A 131 -7.97 0.98 11.39
CA ILE A 131 -7.66 1.76 10.18
C ILE A 131 -6.43 2.65 10.35
N GLY A 132 -5.67 2.50 11.44
CA GLY A 132 -4.36 3.12 11.55
C GLY A 132 -3.36 2.52 10.57
N MET A 133 -2.43 3.36 10.08
CA MET A 133 -1.35 2.89 9.22
C MET A 133 -0.42 1.93 9.95
N PHE A 134 0.37 1.17 9.18
CA PHE A 134 1.41 0.32 9.72
C PHE A 134 2.31 1.08 10.70
N LYS A 135 2.88 0.35 11.66
CA LYS A 135 3.81 0.90 12.68
C LYS A 135 3.20 1.90 13.65
N THR A 136 1.88 2.05 13.70
CA THR A 136 1.17 2.84 14.72
C THR A 136 0.68 1.99 15.92
N GLY A 137 1.14 0.73 16.04
CA GLY A 137 0.76 -0.17 17.14
C GLY A 137 -0.48 -1.03 16.88
N THR A 138 -0.90 -1.14 15.62
CA THR A 138 -2.02 -1.98 15.13
C THR A 138 -1.92 -3.45 15.59
N THR A 139 -0.72 -4.04 15.64
CA THR A 139 -0.50 -5.41 16.12
C THR A 139 -0.82 -5.58 17.60
N SER A 140 -0.35 -4.66 18.45
CA SER A 140 -0.62 -4.69 19.89
C SER A 140 -2.09 -4.44 20.16
N LEU A 141 -2.68 -3.46 19.46
CA LEU A 141 -4.10 -3.15 19.55
C LEU A 141 -4.97 -4.35 19.17
N THR A 142 -4.62 -5.06 18.09
CA THR A 142 -5.28 -6.30 17.71
C THR A 142 -5.35 -7.27 18.89
N ARG A 143 -4.19 -7.58 19.49
CA ARG A 143 -4.13 -8.57 20.57
C ARG A 143 -5.02 -8.16 21.73
N ALA A 144 -5.09 -6.87 22.04
CA ALA A 144 -5.97 -6.35 23.07
C ALA A 144 -7.45 -6.50 22.72
N VAL A 145 -7.89 -6.08 21.53
CA VAL A 145 -9.31 -6.18 21.14
C VAL A 145 -9.76 -7.62 20.91
N THR A 146 -8.85 -8.53 20.52
CA THR A 146 -9.11 -9.97 20.52
C THR A 146 -9.37 -10.50 21.93
N ARG A 147 -8.63 -10.04 22.95
CA ARG A 147 -8.91 -10.39 24.36
C ARG A 147 -10.22 -9.79 24.87
N LEU A 148 -10.69 -8.71 24.26
CA LEU A 148 -12.03 -8.15 24.49
C LEU A 148 -13.14 -8.90 23.74
N GLY A 149 -12.81 -9.98 23.02
CA GLY A 149 -13.75 -10.84 22.33
C GLY A 149 -14.10 -10.40 20.90
N TYR A 150 -13.25 -9.59 20.26
CA TYR A 150 -13.30 -9.36 18.81
C TYR A 150 -12.25 -10.23 18.09
N PRO A 151 -12.49 -11.54 17.90
CA PRO A 151 -11.54 -12.39 17.20
C PRO A 151 -11.52 -12.08 15.70
N CYS A 152 -10.39 -12.37 15.06
CA CYS A 152 -10.40 -12.64 13.64
C CYS A 152 -11.13 -13.97 13.40
N ALA A 153 -12.18 -13.99 12.58
CA ALA A 153 -12.76 -15.28 12.20
C ALA A 153 -11.73 -16.08 11.38
N SER A 154 -11.71 -17.39 11.55
CA SER A 154 -10.85 -18.30 10.79
C SER A 154 -11.73 -19.33 10.09
N GLN A 155 -11.53 -19.52 8.79
CA GLN A 155 -12.18 -20.55 8.01
C GLN A 155 -11.13 -21.57 7.58
N LYS A 156 -11.31 -22.84 7.95
CA LYS A 156 -10.49 -23.92 7.38
C LYS A 156 -10.90 -24.09 5.92
N LEU A 157 -9.96 -23.87 5.00
CA LEU A 157 -10.18 -24.05 3.57
C LEU A 157 -10.01 -25.53 3.19
N ASN A 158 -9.01 -26.18 3.77
CA ASN A 158 -8.69 -27.61 3.65
C ASN A 158 -7.98 -28.08 4.94
N GLN A 159 -7.45 -29.32 4.96
CA GLN A 159 -6.78 -29.87 6.16
C GLN A 159 -5.49 -29.12 6.55
N GLN A 160 -4.88 -28.37 5.64
CA GLN A 160 -3.58 -27.72 5.82
C GLN A 160 -3.66 -26.18 5.88
N GLU A 161 -4.73 -25.58 5.35
CA GLU A 161 -4.87 -24.14 5.21
C GLU A 161 -6.04 -23.60 6.03
N THR A 162 -5.71 -22.69 6.95
CA THR A 162 -6.68 -21.88 7.67
C THR A 162 -6.60 -20.45 7.16
N LEU A 163 -7.68 -19.99 6.54
CA LEU A 163 -7.80 -18.62 6.10
C LEU A 163 -8.38 -17.77 7.22
N HIS A 164 -7.59 -16.84 7.72
CA HIS A 164 -8.09 -15.85 8.67
C HIS A 164 -8.84 -14.76 7.89
N SER A 165 -10.09 -14.49 8.24
CA SER A 165 -10.91 -13.42 7.67
C SER A 165 -10.31 -12.02 7.83
N CYS A 166 -9.35 -11.85 8.75
CA CYS A 166 -8.57 -10.64 8.89
C CYS A 166 -7.26 -10.65 8.07
N HIS A 167 -6.94 -11.75 7.40
CA HIS A 167 -5.83 -11.91 6.47
C HIS A 167 -6.40 -12.02 5.06
N TYR A 168 -6.31 -10.93 4.30
CA TYR A 168 -6.80 -10.90 2.92
C TYR A 168 -5.71 -11.40 1.97
N ASN A 169 -5.47 -12.71 2.00
CA ASN A 169 -4.48 -13.36 1.15
C ASN A 169 -4.79 -13.16 -0.34
N ALA A 170 -6.06 -13.28 -0.76
CA ALA A 170 -6.45 -13.05 -2.16
C ALA A 170 -6.09 -11.64 -2.66
N LEU A 171 -6.16 -10.64 -1.78
CA LEU A 171 -5.75 -9.28 -2.10
C LEU A 171 -4.23 -9.16 -2.13
N THR A 172 -3.55 -9.85 -1.21
CA THR A 172 -2.09 -9.93 -1.21
C THR A 172 -1.56 -10.59 -2.48
N GLU A 173 -2.17 -11.67 -2.94
CA GLU A 173 -1.83 -12.37 -4.19
C GLU A 173 -2.04 -11.46 -5.39
N TYR A 174 -3.16 -10.74 -5.44
CA TYR A 174 -3.39 -9.73 -6.48
C TYR A 174 -2.33 -8.62 -6.47
N LEU A 175 -1.92 -8.17 -5.27
CA LEU A 175 -0.85 -7.19 -5.09
C LEU A 175 0.56 -7.75 -5.36
N GLN A 176 0.72 -9.07 -5.40
CA GLN A 176 1.98 -9.75 -5.69
C GLN A 176 2.17 -10.02 -7.18
N ASP A 177 1.20 -9.67 -8.03
CA ASP A 177 1.40 -9.66 -9.48
C ASP A 177 2.60 -8.73 -9.80
N PRO A 178 3.68 -9.23 -10.41
CA PRO A 178 4.87 -8.42 -10.72
C PRO A 178 4.57 -7.27 -11.68
N ASN A 179 3.45 -7.30 -12.40
CA ASN A 179 2.98 -6.20 -13.25
C ASN A 179 2.24 -5.11 -12.46
N THR A 180 1.90 -5.38 -11.21
CA THR A 180 1.18 -4.48 -10.33
C THR A 180 2.17 -3.73 -9.45
N LEU A 181 2.35 -2.43 -9.72
CA LEU A 181 3.20 -1.56 -8.91
C LEU A 181 2.67 -1.51 -7.47
N TYR A 182 3.47 -1.99 -6.52
CA TYR A 182 3.14 -2.08 -5.09
C TYR A 182 2.65 -0.75 -4.47
N PHE A 183 3.11 0.36 -5.05
CA PHE A 183 2.81 1.72 -4.62
C PHE A 183 1.39 2.17 -4.97
N THR A 184 0.75 1.58 -5.98
CA THR A 184 -0.51 2.11 -6.53
C THR A 184 -1.68 1.96 -5.57
N PHE A 185 -1.78 0.90 -4.77
CA PHE A 185 -2.98 0.67 -3.94
C PHE A 185 -3.04 1.50 -2.66
N TYR A 186 -1.89 1.95 -2.15
CA TYR A 186 -1.84 2.84 -1.00
C TYR A 186 -2.31 4.25 -1.38
N ASP A 187 -2.11 4.63 -2.64
CA ASP A 187 -2.43 5.97 -3.15
C ASP A 187 -3.72 6.00 -4.00
N ASP A 188 -4.12 4.87 -4.59
CA ASP A 188 -5.21 4.73 -5.56
C ASP A 188 -5.87 3.35 -5.41
N PRO A 189 -6.96 3.22 -4.62
CA PRO A 189 -7.70 1.97 -4.50
C PRO A 189 -8.56 1.66 -5.74
N SER A 190 -8.61 2.53 -6.76
CA SER A 190 -9.51 2.35 -7.91
C SER A 190 -9.35 1.01 -8.63
N PRO A 191 -8.13 0.48 -8.87
CA PRO A 191 -7.99 -0.81 -9.53
C PRO A 191 -8.65 -1.97 -8.74
N LEU A 192 -8.71 -1.85 -7.41
CA LEU A 192 -9.43 -2.82 -6.58
C LEU A 192 -10.95 -2.67 -6.74
N LEU A 193 -11.44 -1.42 -6.81
CA LEU A 193 -12.86 -1.12 -6.96
C LEU A 193 -13.39 -1.51 -8.35
N GLU A 194 -12.55 -1.42 -9.38
CA GLU A 194 -12.86 -1.83 -10.76
C GLU A 194 -12.88 -3.36 -10.92
N ASN A 195 -12.25 -4.11 -10.01
CA ASN A 195 -12.22 -5.56 -10.03
C ASN A 195 -13.38 -6.16 -9.24
N SER A 196 -14.52 -6.39 -9.91
CA SER A 196 -15.75 -6.92 -9.29
C SER A 196 -15.55 -8.25 -8.54
N LYS A 197 -14.68 -9.13 -9.04
CA LYS A 197 -14.35 -10.40 -8.38
C LYS A 197 -13.62 -10.17 -7.05
N LEU A 198 -12.62 -9.30 -7.04
CA LEU A 198 -11.91 -8.96 -5.80
C LEU A 198 -12.81 -8.22 -4.82
N LEU A 199 -13.67 -7.31 -5.31
CA LEU A 199 -14.62 -6.59 -4.47
C LEU A 199 -15.63 -7.55 -3.82
N PHE A 200 -16.13 -8.54 -4.57
CA PHE A 200 -16.99 -9.60 -4.07
C PHE A 200 -16.29 -10.44 -2.99
N LEU A 201 -15.05 -10.87 -3.25
CA LEU A 201 -14.24 -11.59 -2.25
C LEU A 201 -14.02 -10.72 -1.00
N LEU A 202 -13.68 -9.43 -1.18
CA LEU A 202 -13.48 -8.48 -0.10
C LEU A 202 -14.73 -8.39 0.80
N LYS A 203 -15.91 -8.22 0.18
CA LYS A 203 -17.21 -8.15 0.85
C LYS A 203 -17.56 -9.45 1.59
N ASN A 204 -17.35 -10.61 0.98
CA ASN A 204 -17.66 -11.89 1.60
C ASN A 204 -16.76 -12.21 2.79
N PHE A 205 -15.45 -11.97 2.67
CA PHE A 205 -14.53 -12.13 3.80
C PHE A 205 -14.84 -11.14 4.92
N SER A 206 -15.22 -9.91 4.57
CA SER A 206 -15.54 -8.90 5.58
C SER A 206 -16.86 -9.21 6.30
N ALA A 207 -17.80 -9.90 5.64
CA ALA A 207 -19.06 -10.30 6.27
C ALA A 207 -18.82 -11.23 7.47
N ASN A 208 -17.79 -12.08 7.40
CA ASN A 208 -17.49 -13.08 8.43
C ASN A 208 -16.52 -12.60 9.51
N SER A 209 -15.85 -11.44 9.34
CA SER A 209 -14.92 -10.93 10.35
C SER A 209 -15.56 -9.91 11.30
N TYR A 210 -15.17 -9.96 12.58
CA TYR A 210 -15.44 -8.90 13.56
C TYR A 210 -14.27 -7.94 13.72
N LEU A 211 -13.07 -8.32 13.26
CA LEU A 211 -11.84 -7.54 13.41
C LEU A 211 -11.03 -7.51 12.13
N PHE A 212 -10.63 -6.31 11.71
CA PHE A 212 -9.78 -6.08 10.55
C PHE A 212 -8.50 -5.41 11.02
N ARG A 213 -7.34 -6.01 10.71
CA ARG A 213 -6.06 -5.65 11.33
C ARG A 213 -4.92 -5.78 10.36
N ASP A 214 -3.89 -4.94 10.50
CA ASP A 214 -2.61 -5.11 9.80
C ASP A 214 -2.09 -6.56 9.92
N GLY A 215 -1.85 -7.21 8.79
CA GLY A 215 -1.39 -8.59 8.72
C GLY A 215 0.00 -8.71 9.33
N ASN A 216 0.17 -9.60 10.31
CA ASN A 216 1.42 -9.69 11.08
C ASN A 216 2.32 -10.86 10.66
N GLU A 217 2.19 -11.35 9.43
CA GLU A 217 2.95 -12.52 9.00
C GLU A 217 4.05 -12.15 8.03
N ARG A 218 5.24 -12.71 8.29
CA ARG A 218 6.53 -12.48 7.64
C ARG A 218 6.54 -12.63 6.10
N LYS A 219 5.39 -12.93 5.47
CA LYS A 219 5.22 -13.14 4.04
C LYS A 219 4.10 -12.32 3.40
N HIS A 220 3.22 -11.68 4.17
CA HIS A 220 2.04 -11.01 3.62
C HIS A 220 1.97 -9.57 4.11
N ASN A 221 2.14 -8.67 3.14
CA ASN A 221 2.22 -7.24 3.32
C ASN A 221 0.90 -6.65 3.81
N CYS A 222 1.01 -5.47 4.42
CA CYS A 222 -0.08 -4.65 4.88
C CYS A 222 -1.16 -4.51 3.81
N THR A 223 -2.39 -4.57 4.28
CA THR A 223 -3.52 -4.89 3.44
C THR A 223 -4.37 -3.64 3.29
N PRO A 224 -4.86 -3.35 2.08
CA PRO A 224 -5.33 -2.02 1.73
C PRO A 224 -6.66 -1.64 2.37
N TRP A 225 -7.28 -2.48 3.22
CA TRP A 225 -8.56 -2.14 3.86
C TRP A 225 -8.50 -0.85 4.68
N LEU A 226 -7.30 -0.47 5.17
CA LEU A 226 -7.15 0.78 5.90
C LEU A 226 -7.44 1.98 5.00
N PHE A 227 -7.35 1.85 3.67
CA PHE A 227 -7.78 2.86 2.68
C PHE A 227 -9.19 2.63 2.15
N LEU A 228 -9.79 1.47 2.44
CA LEU A 228 -11.15 1.11 2.00
C LEU A 228 -12.20 1.39 3.07
N TYR A 229 -11.83 2.11 4.13
CA TYR A 229 -12.76 2.47 5.20
C TYR A 229 -14.04 3.17 4.69
N PRO A 230 -14.06 4.01 3.63
CA PRO A 230 -15.30 4.61 3.14
C PRO A 230 -16.27 3.58 2.56
N LEU A 231 -15.73 2.60 1.83
CA LEU A 231 -16.50 1.51 1.24
C LEU A 231 -17.04 0.56 2.31
N ILE A 232 -16.17 0.20 3.25
CA ILE A 232 -16.51 -0.68 4.37
C ILE A 232 -17.58 -0.03 5.28
N ASP A 233 -17.51 1.28 5.50
CA ASP A 233 -18.51 2.03 6.27
C ASP A 233 -19.90 1.95 5.64
N GLN A 234 -19.98 2.00 4.32
CA GLN A 234 -21.23 1.81 3.59
C GLN A 234 -21.76 0.38 3.73
N TRP A 235 -20.88 -0.62 3.71
CA TRP A 235 -21.29 -2.02 3.88
C TRP A 235 -21.76 -2.34 5.30
N TYR A 236 -21.19 -1.66 6.31
CA TYR A 236 -21.43 -1.94 7.72
C TYR A 236 -21.66 -0.65 8.52
N PRO A 237 -22.81 0.01 8.36
CA PRO A 237 -23.09 1.34 8.94
C PRO A 237 -23.14 1.37 10.48
N ASN A 238 -23.19 0.21 11.15
CA ASN A 238 -23.15 0.11 12.61
C ASN A 238 -21.74 -0.20 13.14
N SER A 239 -20.71 -0.11 12.30
CA SER A 239 -19.32 -0.44 12.66
C SER A 239 -18.64 0.65 13.47
N LYS A 240 -17.63 0.26 14.25
CA LYS A 240 -16.70 1.16 14.94
C LYS A 240 -15.31 1.08 14.33
N TYR A 241 -14.59 2.18 14.41
CA TYR A 241 -13.28 2.37 13.80
C TYR A 241 -12.28 2.84 14.84
N ILE A 242 -11.06 2.33 14.78
CA ILE A 242 -9.94 2.85 15.57
C ILE A 242 -8.84 3.31 14.61
N LEU A 243 -8.54 4.61 14.66
CA LEU A 243 -7.40 5.21 13.99
C LEU A 243 -6.27 5.34 15.02
N THR A 244 -5.27 4.45 14.92
CA THR A 244 -4.05 4.57 15.71
C THR A 244 -3.09 5.57 15.06
N VAL A 245 -2.62 6.51 15.86
CA VAL A 245 -1.66 7.55 15.46
C VAL A 245 -0.41 7.48 16.35
N ARG A 246 0.67 8.13 15.92
CA ARG A 246 1.91 8.38 16.65
C ARG A 246 2.03 9.87 16.98
N ASP A 247 2.90 10.20 17.91
CA ASP A 247 3.22 11.59 18.28
C ASP A 247 3.88 12.39 17.14
N SER A 248 4.55 11.72 16.21
CA SER A 248 5.16 12.33 15.04
C SER A 248 5.15 11.40 13.82
N THR A 249 5.05 12.01 12.64
CA THR A 249 5.21 11.37 11.33
C THR A 249 6.50 10.57 11.25
N TRP A 250 7.60 11.17 11.71
CA TRP A 250 8.93 10.56 11.60
C TRP A 250 9.09 9.32 12.48
N LYS A 251 8.37 9.19 13.61
CA LYS A 251 8.35 7.92 14.34
C LYS A 251 7.75 6.78 13.53
N VAL A 252 6.69 7.04 12.75
CA VAL A 252 6.12 6.03 11.84
C VAL A 252 7.15 5.66 10.77
N VAL A 253 7.74 6.66 10.11
CA VAL A 253 8.74 6.45 9.05
C VAL A 253 9.94 5.67 9.58
N ASN A 254 10.53 6.09 10.69
CA ASN A 254 11.69 5.43 11.29
C ASN A 254 11.36 4.00 11.74
N SER A 255 10.15 3.78 12.27
CA SER A 255 9.71 2.44 12.62
C SER A 255 9.50 1.55 11.39
N ASP A 256 9.10 2.12 10.24
CA ASP A 256 8.91 1.37 9.00
C ASP A 256 10.23 1.06 8.31
N VAL A 257 11.15 2.03 8.25
CA VAL A 257 12.56 1.81 7.87
C VAL A 257 13.14 0.68 8.71
N GLY A 258 13.00 0.75 10.04
CA GLY A 258 13.51 -0.28 10.95
C GLY A 258 12.91 -1.67 10.70
N MET A 259 11.62 -1.75 10.36
CA MET A 259 11.02 -3.04 9.95
C MET A 259 11.62 -3.53 8.65
N ARG A 260 11.70 -2.69 7.62
CA ARG A 260 12.22 -3.08 6.32
C ARG A 260 13.68 -3.53 6.41
N CYS A 261 14.51 -2.81 7.17
CA CYS A 261 15.85 -3.27 7.50
C CYS A 261 15.80 -4.70 8.07
N ARG A 262 15.00 -4.98 9.10
CA ARG A 262 14.90 -6.36 9.64
C ARG A 262 14.45 -7.41 8.61
N GLN A 263 13.53 -7.06 7.71
CA GLN A 263 13.00 -7.98 6.69
C GLN A 263 14.00 -8.23 5.54
N TYR A 264 14.64 -7.18 5.02
CA TYR A 264 15.51 -7.27 3.85
C TYR A 264 16.95 -7.67 4.19
N ASN A 265 17.47 -7.34 5.40
CA ASN A 265 18.86 -7.67 5.77
C ASN A 265 19.14 -9.15 5.99
N GLN A 266 18.12 -9.97 6.29
CA GLN A 266 18.34 -11.41 6.36
C GLN A 266 18.75 -11.99 4.99
N LYS A 267 18.48 -11.28 3.89
CA LYS A 267 18.80 -11.75 2.53
C LYS A 267 19.85 -10.92 1.80
N MET A 268 19.93 -9.60 2.00
CA MET A 268 20.73 -8.70 1.13
C MET A 268 22.05 -8.18 1.71
N PHE A 269 22.15 -7.87 3.01
CA PHE A 269 23.27 -7.03 3.52
C PHE A 269 24.06 -7.60 4.72
N GLY A 270 23.67 -8.76 5.26
CA GLY A 270 24.22 -9.28 6.51
C GLY A 270 23.75 -8.50 7.74
N ILE A 271 23.61 -9.19 8.88
CA ILE A 271 22.97 -8.67 10.11
C ILE A 271 23.63 -7.39 10.67
N ASN A 272 24.94 -7.19 10.44
CA ASN A 272 25.73 -6.18 11.13
C ASN A 272 25.51 -4.75 10.59
N LYS A 273 25.28 -4.59 9.28
CA LYS A 273 25.23 -3.25 8.64
C LYS A 273 24.03 -2.41 9.07
N CYS A 274 22.92 -3.04 9.47
CA CYS A 274 21.76 -2.28 9.96
C CYS A 274 21.69 -2.08 11.47
N ARG A 275 22.48 -2.82 12.24
CA ARG A 275 22.61 -2.58 13.68
C ARG A 275 23.45 -1.32 13.94
N GLU A 276 24.50 -1.08 13.14
CA GLU A 276 25.29 0.17 13.18
C GLU A 276 24.48 1.39 12.73
N VAL A 277 23.58 1.19 11.76
CA VAL A 277 22.62 2.19 11.27
C VAL A 277 21.66 2.59 12.41
N TRP A 278 21.12 1.67 13.19
CA TRP A 278 20.11 2.07 14.19
C TRP A 278 20.64 2.96 15.34
N ASN A 279 21.94 2.93 15.63
CA ASN A 279 22.53 3.61 16.79
C ASN A 279 23.27 4.92 16.45
N THR A 280 23.33 5.33 15.17
CA THR A 280 24.07 6.53 14.75
C THR A 280 23.20 7.46 13.91
N SER A 281 23.45 8.78 14.00
CA SER A 281 22.84 9.79 13.13
C SER A 281 23.20 9.62 11.64
N SER A 282 24.15 8.74 11.31
CA SER A 282 24.68 8.47 9.96
C SER A 282 23.82 7.51 9.13
N SER A 283 22.77 6.97 9.72
CA SER A 283 22.00 5.83 9.24
C SER A 283 20.91 6.15 8.23
N VAL A 284 20.27 7.29 8.46
CA VAL A 284 19.33 7.91 7.53
C VAL A 284 20.03 8.08 6.17
N LYS A 285 21.30 8.52 6.17
CA LYS A 285 22.08 8.73 4.94
C LYS A 285 22.30 7.47 4.08
N ILE A 286 22.50 6.30 4.69
CA ILE A 286 22.70 5.04 3.94
C ILE A 286 21.40 4.57 3.31
N PHE A 287 20.30 4.62 4.09
CA PHE A 287 18.99 4.24 3.56
C PHE A 287 18.54 5.22 2.47
N GLU A 288 18.79 6.52 2.65
CA GLU A 288 18.46 7.57 1.68
C GLU A 288 18.98 7.29 0.27
N GLN A 289 20.20 6.75 0.14
CA GLN A 289 20.86 6.46 -1.14
C GLN A 289 20.53 5.09 -1.71
N THR A 290 19.85 4.23 -0.95
CA THR A 290 19.52 2.87 -1.40
C THR A 290 18.34 2.92 -2.36
N PHE A 291 18.51 2.42 -3.58
CA PHE A 291 17.40 2.23 -4.52
C PHE A 291 16.59 1.00 -4.12
N ILE A 292 15.27 1.16 -3.99
CA ILE A 292 14.34 0.11 -3.59
C ILE A 292 13.60 -0.36 -4.84
N GLU A 293 14.10 -1.42 -5.47
CA GLU A 293 13.60 -1.94 -6.76
C GLU A 293 12.09 -2.14 -6.81
N ASN A 294 11.50 -2.75 -5.77
CA ASN A 294 10.06 -3.08 -5.73
C ASN A 294 9.13 -1.85 -5.74
N VAL A 295 9.65 -0.67 -5.43
CA VAL A 295 8.88 0.59 -5.47
C VAL A 295 9.46 1.58 -6.47
N ALA A 296 10.60 1.26 -7.10
CA ALA A 296 11.35 2.14 -8.00
C ALA A 296 11.63 3.54 -7.41
N LEU A 297 11.99 3.59 -6.12
CA LEU A 297 12.31 4.84 -5.40
C LEU A 297 13.62 4.71 -4.64
N TYR A 298 14.33 5.83 -4.50
CA TYR A 298 15.39 5.94 -3.50
C TYR A 298 14.80 5.97 -2.09
N GLY A 299 15.56 5.49 -1.10
CA GLY A 299 15.06 5.41 0.27
C GLY A 299 14.59 6.77 0.82
N LYS A 300 15.22 7.88 0.42
CA LYS A 300 14.78 9.23 0.78
C LYS A 300 13.37 9.53 0.25
N GLU A 301 13.15 9.27 -1.03
CA GLU A 301 11.87 9.49 -1.70
C GLU A 301 10.78 8.60 -1.10
N TRP A 302 11.13 7.35 -0.81
CA TRP A 302 10.23 6.41 -0.16
C TRP A 302 9.87 6.87 1.27
N MET A 303 10.82 7.38 2.05
CA MET A 303 10.56 7.93 3.40
C MET A 303 9.60 9.12 3.33
N LEU A 304 9.83 10.05 2.39
CA LEU A 304 8.97 11.20 2.17
C LEU A 304 7.56 10.79 1.73
N ALA A 305 7.45 9.79 0.84
CA ALA A 305 6.17 9.27 0.40
C ALA A 305 5.42 8.58 1.56
N THR A 306 6.11 7.81 2.40
CA THR A 306 5.53 7.20 3.61
C THR A 306 5.04 8.25 4.59
N ALA A 307 5.84 9.30 4.82
CA ALA A 307 5.45 10.45 5.66
C ALA A 307 4.17 11.11 5.14
N LYS A 308 4.16 11.45 3.84
CA LYS A 308 3.02 12.09 3.17
C LYS A 308 1.76 11.23 3.25
N ARG A 309 1.87 9.93 3.00
CA ARG A 309 0.75 8.99 3.13
C ARG A 309 0.17 8.96 4.52
N TYR A 310 1.02 8.92 5.55
CA TYR A 310 0.59 8.92 6.93
C TYR A 310 -0.24 10.15 7.29
N GLU A 311 0.24 11.33 6.92
CA GLU A 311 -0.50 12.57 7.17
C GLU A 311 -1.82 12.63 6.40
N ILE A 312 -1.78 12.35 5.09
CA ILE A 312 -2.98 12.39 4.24
C ILE A 312 -4.01 11.36 4.70
N HIS A 313 -3.59 10.15 5.04
CA HIS A 313 -4.47 9.09 5.51
C HIS A 313 -5.21 9.50 6.78
N ASN A 314 -4.48 9.97 7.80
CA ASN A 314 -5.09 10.38 9.07
C ASN A 314 -6.08 11.53 8.87
N GLN A 315 -5.71 12.54 8.07
CA GLN A 315 -6.58 13.67 7.73
C GLN A 315 -7.84 13.21 6.99
N ASN A 316 -7.71 12.33 6.00
CA ASN A 316 -8.81 11.81 5.22
C ASN A 316 -9.79 10.98 6.07
N VAL A 317 -9.29 10.16 7.00
CA VAL A 317 -10.13 9.40 7.92
C VAL A 317 -10.96 10.35 8.78
N ILE A 318 -10.32 11.32 9.44
CA ILE A 318 -11.01 12.27 10.32
C ILE A 318 -12.04 13.09 9.52
N ARG A 319 -11.65 13.63 8.37
CA ARG A 319 -12.54 14.41 7.49
C ARG A 319 -13.75 13.58 7.06
N TYR A 320 -13.55 12.32 6.67
CA TYR A 320 -14.64 11.43 6.26
C TYR A 320 -15.65 11.17 7.39
N PHE A 321 -15.19 10.78 8.58
CA PHE A 321 -16.12 10.51 9.68
C PHE A 321 -16.78 11.79 10.20
N SER A 322 -16.11 12.94 10.09
CA SER A 322 -16.70 14.24 10.37
C SER A 322 -17.81 14.61 9.38
N SER A 323 -17.58 14.49 8.08
CA SER A 323 -18.56 14.87 7.05
C SER A 323 -19.80 13.96 7.05
N ARG A 324 -19.68 12.74 7.60
CA ARG A 324 -20.77 11.78 7.77
C ARG A 324 -21.51 11.90 9.10
N ASN A 325 -21.10 12.81 9.98
CA ASN A 325 -21.60 12.92 11.36
C ASN A 325 -21.45 11.60 12.17
N ARG A 326 -20.31 10.91 11.99
CA ARG A 326 -20.00 9.61 12.60
C ARG A 326 -18.72 9.63 13.43
N LEU A 327 -18.28 10.79 13.92
CA LEU A 327 -17.10 10.89 14.80
C LEU A 327 -17.24 10.04 16.09
N LYS A 328 -18.46 9.84 16.60
CA LYS A 328 -18.73 8.93 17.74
C LYS A 328 -18.40 7.46 17.47
N ASP A 329 -18.29 7.08 16.19
CA ASP A 329 -17.92 5.74 15.75
C ASP A 329 -16.43 5.63 15.41
N LEU A 330 -15.66 6.70 15.56
CA LEU A 330 -14.22 6.75 15.33
C LEU A 330 -13.49 7.06 16.65
N LEU A 331 -12.63 6.14 17.09
CA LEU A 331 -11.66 6.38 18.15
C LEU A 331 -10.29 6.72 17.55
N VAL A 332 -9.84 7.96 17.73
CA VAL A 332 -8.45 8.35 17.41
C VAL A 332 -7.59 8.21 18.66
N ILE A 333 -6.56 7.37 18.62
CA ILE A 333 -5.75 7.04 19.79
C ILE A 333 -4.25 7.08 19.48
N ASN A 334 -3.48 7.77 20.34
CA ASN A 334 -2.04 7.79 20.28
C ASN A 334 -1.45 6.90 21.37
N LEU A 335 -1.01 5.70 21.01
CA LEU A 335 -0.51 4.72 21.98
C LEU A 335 0.80 5.14 22.66
N ASP A 336 1.51 6.14 22.13
CA ASP A 336 2.77 6.62 22.72
C ASP A 336 2.55 7.67 23.81
N LEU A 337 1.43 8.41 23.75
CA LEU A 337 1.16 9.53 24.65
C LEU A 337 0.06 9.21 25.67
N GLU A 338 -0.80 8.25 25.38
CA GLU A 338 -1.90 7.93 26.29
C GLU A 338 -1.40 7.20 27.54
N ALA A 339 -1.70 7.74 28.73
CA ALA A 339 -1.35 7.08 29.99
C ALA A 339 -2.15 5.77 30.22
N ARG A 340 -3.42 5.73 29.78
CA ARG A 340 -4.33 4.58 29.97
C ARG A 340 -5.07 4.23 28.67
N PRO A 341 -4.36 3.83 27.59
CA PRO A 341 -4.96 3.58 26.28
C PRO A 341 -6.05 2.51 26.33
N TRP A 342 -5.85 1.49 27.17
CA TRP A 342 -6.79 0.38 27.32
C TRP A 342 -8.12 0.78 27.94
N LEU A 343 -8.11 1.73 28.89
CA LEU A 343 -9.34 2.25 29.50
C LEU A 343 -10.17 3.01 28.45
N ARG A 344 -9.51 3.83 27.62
CA ARG A 344 -10.18 4.56 26.55
C ARG A 344 -10.78 3.63 25.49
N ILE A 345 -10.06 2.57 25.13
CA ILE A 345 -10.56 1.52 24.24
C ILE A 345 -11.75 0.78 24.87
N ALA A 346 -11.65 0.39 26.15
CA ALA A 346 -12.73 -0.29 26.88
C ALA A 346 -14.01 0.58 26.94
N ASN A 347 -13.87 1.86 27.27
CA ASN A 347 -14.96 2.84 27.30
C ASN A 347 -15.60 3.01 25.91
N PHE A 348 -14.79 3.05 24.86
CA PHE A 348 -15.28 3.14 23.48
C PHE A 348 -16.15 1.94 23.06
N PHE A 349 -15.92 0.77 23.67
CA PHE A 349 -16.72 -0.44 23.50
C PHE A 349 -17.87 -0.59 24.53
N GLY A 350 -17.97 0.34 25.48
CA GLY A 350 -18.93 0.27 26.58
C GLY A 350 -18.70 -0.93 27.48
N VAL A 351 -17.44 -1.29 27.72
CA VAL A 351 -17.05 -2.28 28.73
C VAL A 351 -17.18 -1.60 30.09
N GLN A 352 -17.92 -2.21 31.01
CA GLN A 352 -17.94 -1.77 32.41
C GLN A 352 -16.61 -2.19 33.04
N THR A 353 -15.77 -1.21 33.39
CA THR A 353 -14.60 -1.45 34.22
C THR A 353 -15.05 -1.30 35.67
N GLU A 354 -15.22 -2.44 36.36
CA GLU A 354 -15.36 -2.46 37.83
C GLU A 354 -14.07 -1.99 38.52
#